data_AF-A0A9W8JHA6-F1
#
_entry.id   AF-A0A9W8JHA6-F1
#
_cell.length_a   1.000
_cell.length_b   1.000
_cell.length_c   1.000
_cell.angle_alpha   90.00
_cell.angle_beta   90.00
_cell.angle_gamma   90.00
#
_symmetry.space_group_name_H-M   'P 1'
#
loop_
_entity.id
_entity.type
_entity.pdbx_description
1 polymer ?
#
loop_
_entity_poly.entity_id
_entity_poly.type
_entity_poly.pdbx_seq_one_letter_code
_entity_poly.pdbx_strand_id
1 'polypeptide(L)'
;MLTPFIRAIRAGDLQAYDRALETGEHRLLELNLWLTLEKARELCLRGLFRKVWLAADKSTRMPISMFHMGLKIAGIETDVEEAECYVANMIYKGFIRGYISHEKQMVVLAMNNSFPRVADRQNPYALV
;
A
#
# COMPACT_ATOMS: atom_id res chain seq x y z
N MET A 1 -18.51 12.12 5.07
CA MET A 1 -17.74 11.27 6.01
C MET A 1 -16.67 10.43 5.30
N LEU A 2 -17.00 9.60 4.30
CA LEU A 2 -16.01 8.69 3.67
C LEU A 2 -15.07 9.35 2.64
N THR A 3 -15.39 10.57 2.19
CA THR A 3 -14.65 11.30 1.15
C THR A 3 -13.14 11.48 1.42
N PRO A 4 -12.68 11.79 2.66
CA PRO A 4 -11.25 11.92 2.94
C PRO A 4 -10.48 10.63 2.68
N PHE A 5 -11.02 9.47 3.10
CA PHE A 5 -10.42 8.15 2.84
C PHE A 5 -10.30 7.86 1.34
N ILE A 6 -11.35 8.13 0.56
CA ILE A 6 -11.35 7.92 -0.89
C ILE A 6 -10.27 8.78 -1.56
N ARG A 7 -10.14 10.05 -1.15
CA ARG A 7 -9.12 10.96 -1.68
C ARG A 7 -7.71 10.49 -1.33
N ALA A 8 -7.48 10.13 -0.07
CA ALA A 8 -6.20 9.62 0.40
C ALA A 8 -5.77 8.33 -0.33
N ILE A 9 -6.68 7.34 -0.46
CA ILE A 9 -6.42 6.09 -1.20
C ILE A 9 -6.05 6.38 -2.66
N ARG A 10 -6.78 7.27 -3.34
CA ARG A 10 -6.50 7.63 -4.74
C ARG A 10 -5.15 8.33 -4.90
N ALA A 11 -4.76 9.15 -3.92
CA ALA A 11 -3.49 9.87 -3.92
C ALA A 11 -2.29 9.03 -3.43
N GLY A 12 -2.55 7.90 -2.75
CA GLY A 12 -1.51 7.15 -2.03
C GLY A 12 -0.89 7.97 -0.90
N ASP A 13 -1.71 8.75 -0.19
CA ASP A 13 -1.31 9.61 0.92
C ASP A 13 -1.70 8.98 2.26
N LEU A 14 -0.73 8.31 2.90
CA LEU A 14 -0.95 7.61 4.18
C LEU A 14 -1.25 8.57 5.33
N GLN A 15 -0.56 9.72 5.40
CA GLN A 15 -0.79 10.68 6.48
C GLN A 15 -2.21 11.28 6.41
N ALA A 16 -2.69 11.59 5.21
CA ALA A 16 -4.07 12.06 5.04
C ALA A 16 -5.09 10.98 5.40
N TYR A 17 -4.76 9.70 5.17
CA TYR A 17 -5.60 8.57 5.57
C TYR A 17 -5.67 8.45 7.10
N ASP A 18 -4.51 8.49 7.76
CA ASP A 18 -4.37 8.33 9.22
C ASP A 18 -5.06 9.47 9.96
N ARG A 19 -4.87 10.72 9.52
CA ARG A 19 -5.63 11.87 10.05
C ARG A 19 -7.14 11.72 9.89
N ALA A 20 -7.59 11.10 8.80
CA ALA A 20 -9.02 10.87 8.59
C ALA A 20 -9.59 9.80 9.52
N LEU A 21 -8.80 8.76 9.86
CA LEU A 21 -9.15 7.75 10.87
C LEU A 21 -9.28 8.41 12.25
N GLU A 22 -8.26 9.17 12.67
CA GLU A 22 -8.23 9.87 13.96
C GLU A 22 -9.41 10.84 14.10
N THR A 23 -9.60 11.73 13.11
CA THR A 23 -10.68 12.72 13.14
C THR A 23 -12.08 12.07 13.10
N GLY A 24 -12.19 10.92 12.44
CA GLY A 24 -13.44 10.20 12.25
C GLY A 24 -13.75 9.15 13.33
N GLU A 25 -12.85 8.91 14.28
CA GLU A 25 -12.82 7.73 15.15
C GLU A 25 -14.17 7.46 15.83
N HIS A 26 -14.66 8.43 16.61
CA HIS A 26 -15.91 8.29 17.37
C HIS A 26 -17.08 7.89 16.47
N ARG A 27 -17.24 8.59 15.33
CA ARG A 27 -18.35 8.33 14.40
C ARG A 27 -18.19 7.00 13.67
N LEU A 28 -16.96 6.57 13.39
CA LEU A 28 -16.70 5.26 12.78
C LEU A 28 -16.97 4.11 13.73
N LEU A 29 -16.69 4.28 15.02
CA LEU A 29 -17.00 3.31 16.06
C LEU A 29 -18.53 3.17 16.24
N GLU A 30 -19.27 4.27 16.31
CA GLU A 30 -20.75 4.25 16.34
C GLU A 30 -21.37 3.47 15.17
N LEU A 31 -20.72 3.52 14.00
CA LEU A 31 -21.18 2.86 12.78
C LEU A 31 -20.60 1.45 12.60
N ASN A 32 -19.77 0.95 13.52
CA ASN A 32 -19.01 -0.30 13.39
C ASN A 32 -18.15 -0.37 12.10
N LEU A 33 -17.66 0.78 11.62
CA LEU A 33 -16.87 0.88 10.38
C LEU A 33 -15.38 1.07 10.64
N TRP A 34 -14.97 1.36 11.88
CA TRP A 34 -13.59 1.72 12.20
C TRP A 34 -12.60 0.65 11.75
N LEU A 35 -12.79 -0.61 12.17
CA LEU A 35 -11.89 -1.71 11.82
C LEU A 35 -11.85 -1.99 10.31
N THR A 36 -12.98 -1.82 9.61
CA THR A 36 -13.05 -1.99 8.16
C THR A 36 -12.24 -0.91 7.44
N LEU A 37 -12.32 0.34 7.89
CA LEU A 37 -11.53 1.43 7.30
C LEU A 37 -10.06 1.35 7.71
N GLU A 38 -9.73 0.93 8.93
CA GLU A 38 -8.36 0.69 9.35
C GLU A 38 -7.70 -0.32 8.40
N LYS A 39 -8.36 -1.44 8.16
CA LYS A 39 -7.93 -2.45 7.19
C LYS A 39 -7.75 -1.88 5.77
N ALA A 40 -8.67 -1.02 5.32
CA ALA A 40 -8.58 -0.40 4.00
C ALA A 40 -7.38 0.55 3.82
N ARG A 41 -6.64 0.91 4.89
CA ARG A 41 -5.38 1.66 4.83
C ARG A 41 -4.36 1.03 3.88
N GLU A 42 -4.36 -0.30 3.76
CA GLU A 42 -3.44 -1.00 2.85
C GLU A 42 -3.64 -0.62 1.37
N LEU A 43 -4.85 -0.21 0.98
CA LEU A 43 -5.12 0.27 -0.38
C LEU A 43 -4.40 1.59 -0.66
N CYS A 44 -4.26 2.42 0.37
CA CYS A 44 -3.47 3.64 0.33
C CYS A 44 -1.98 3.33 0.22
N LEU A 45 -1.49 2.35 1.00
CA LEU A 45 -0.10 1.87 0.93
C LEU A 45 0.24 1.29 -0.46
N ARG A 46 -0.65 0.50 -1.07
CA ARG A 46 -0.51 0.08 -2.46
C ARG A 46 -0.39 1.28 -3.41
N GLY A 47 -1.18 2.32 -3.20
CA GLY A 47 -1.14 3.57 -3.96
C GLY A 47 0.24 4.25 -3.88
N LEU A 48 0.81 4.33 -2.68
CA LEU A 48 2.16 4.84 -2.44
C LEU A 48 3.21 4.03 -3.20
N PHE A 49 3.23 2.70 -3.04
CA PHE A 49 4.19 1.85 -3.75
C PHE A 49 4.05 1.90 -5.27
N ARG A 50 2.83 2.06 -5.78
CA ARG A 50 2.61 2.31 -7.20
C ARG A 50 3.24 3.63 -7.65
N LYS A 51 3.17 4.69 -6.85
CA LYS A 51 3.83 5.97 -7.15
C LYS A 51 5.35 5.83 -7.16
N VAL A 52 5.93 5.11 -6.20
CA VAL A 52 7.37 4.82 -6.17
C VAL A 52 7.80 4.11 -7.45
N TRP A 53 7.06 3.07 -7.87
CA TRP A 53 7.34 2.35 -9.11
C TRP A 53 7.20 3.23 -10.37
N LEU A 54 6.19 4.11 -10.42
CA LEU A 54 6.03 5.06 -11.51
C LEU A 54 7.17 6.09 -11.57
N ALA A 55 7.65 6.55 -10.41
CA ALA A 55 8.79 7.47 -10.33
C ALA A 55 10.10 6.81 -10.77
N ALA A 56 10.21 5.50 -10.63
CA ALA A 56 11.35 4.68 -11.10
C ALA A 56 11.16 4.17 -12.54
N ASP A 57 10.45 4.93 -13.38
CA ASP A 57 10.18 4.64 -14.79
C ASP A 57 9.66 3.22 -15.06
N LYS A 58 8.79 2.73 -14.17
CA LYS A 58 8.16 1.41 -14.27
C LYS A 58 9.15 0.24 -14.37
N SER A 59 10.34 0.38 -13.79
CA SER A 59 11.34 -0.70 -13.76
C SER A 59 10.74 -2.00 -13.22
N THR A 60 11.07 -3.12 -13.88
CA THR A 60 10.69 -4.46 -13.40
C THR A 60 11.59 -4.94 -12.26
N ARG A 61 12.67 -4.23 -11.96
CA ARG A 61 13.67 -4.59 -10.95
C ARG A 61 13.85 -3.39 -10.03
N MET A 62 13.22 -3.44 -8.87
CA MET A 62 13.17 -2.35 -7.90
C MET A 62 13.93 -2.73 -6.62
N PRO A 63 14.98 -2.02 -6.22
CA PRO A 63 15.59 -2.22 -4.90
C PRO A 63 14.57 -2.04 -3.77
N ILE A 64 14.65 -2.83 -2.71
CA ILE A 64 13.76 -2.69 -1.54
C ILE A 64 13.90 -1.29 -0.93
N SER A 65 15.11 -0.73 -0.94
CA SER A 65 15.40 0.64 -0.48
C SER A 65 14.58 1.73 -1.18
N MET A 66 14.11 1.51 -2.42
CA MET A 66 13.23 2.47 -3.10
C MET A 66 11.84 2.52 -2.45
N PHE A 67 11.29 1.36 -2.06
CA PHE A 67 10.02 1.28 -1.33
C PHE A 67 10.18 1.84 0.08
N HIS A 68 11.28 1.53 0.75
CA HIS A 68 11.65 2.10 2.05
C HIS A 68 11.72 3.63 2.01
N MET A 69 12.40 4.19 1.01
CA MET A 69 12.47 5.64 0.81
C MET A 69 11.07 6.24 0.58
N GLY A 70 10.21 5.56 -0.18
CA GLY A 70 8.82 5.96 -0.37
C GLY A 70 8.02 6.03 0.94
N LEU A 71 8.23 5.07 1.85
CA LEU A 71 7.61 5.05 3.19
C LEU A 71 8.11 6.22 4.03
N LYS A 72 9.42 6.46 4.07
CA LYS A 72 10.02 7.59 4.78
C LYS A 72 9.51 8.94 4.29
N ILE A 73 9.41 9.12 2.96
CA ILE A 73 8.83 10.33 2.36
C ILE A 73 7.36 10.50 2.76
N ALA A 74 6.62 9.40 2.90
CA ALA A 74 5.25 9.41 3.41
C ALA A 74 5.17 9.60 4.94
N GLY A 75 6.29 9.81 5.63
CA GLY A 75 6.37 9.96 7.09
C GLY A 75 6.10 8.68 7.87
N ILE A 76 6.29 7.52 7.24
CA ILE A 76 6.26 6.23 7.92
C ILE A 76 7.69 5.88 8.32
N GLU A 77 7.96 5.99 9.62
CA GLU A 77 9.23 5.55 10.20
C GLU A 77 9.25 4.03 10.30
N THR A 78 10.22 3.42 9.61
CA THR A 78 10.32 1.98 9.46
C THR A 78 11.74 1.62 9.04
N ASP A 79 12.20 0.41 9.36
CA ASP A 79 13.47 -0.11 8.85
C ASP A 79 13.31 -0.74 7.45
N VAL A 80 14.39 -1.30 6.90
CA VAL A 80 14.37 -1.87 5.55
C VAL A 80 13.64 -3.21 5.54
N GLU A 81 13.76 -3.97 6.63
CA GLU A 81 13.16 -5.28 6.86
C GLU A 81 11.63 -5.18 6.96
N GLU A 82 11.12 -4.15 7.64
CA GLU A 82 9.70 -3.82 7.69
C GLU A 82 9.18 -3.33 6.33
N ALA A 83 9.97 -2.54 5.59
CA ALA A 83 9.62 -2.17 4.21
C ALA A 83 9.53 -3.41 3.31
N GLU A 84 10.47 -4.35 3.43
CA GLU A 84 10.41 -5.65 2.76
C GLU A 84 9.13 -6.41 3.13
N CYS A 85 8.78 -6.45 4.42
CA CYS A 85 7.55 -7.07 4.93
C CYS A 85 6.29 -6.43 4.33
N TYR A 86 6.23 -5.11 4.22
CA TYR A 86 5.11 -4.43 3.56
C TYR A 86 4.98 -4.84 2.09
N VAL A 87 6.09 -4.90 1.35
CA VAL A 87 6.03 -5.36 -0.05
C VAL A 87 5.65 -6.84 -0.13
N ALA A 88 6.17 -7.70 0.74
CA ALA A 88 5.85 -9.11 0.79
C ALA A 88 4.34 -9.32 1.01
N ASN A 89 3.74 -8.57 1.93
CA ASN A 89 2.31 -8.59 2.19
C ASN A 89 1.49 -8.13 0.96
N MET A 90 1.96 -7.10 0.25
CA MET A 90 1.29 -6.64 -0.97
C MET A 90 1.35 -7.67 -2.10
N ILE A 91 2.44 -8.44 -2.19
CA ILE A 91 2.57 -9.55 -3.15
C ILE A 91 1.65 -10.70 -2.75
N TYR A 92 1.69 -11.11 -1.48
CA TYR A 92 0.87 -12.18 -0.93
C TYR A 92 -0.64 -11.92 -1.15
N LYS A 93 -1.09 -10.69 -0.84
CA LYS A 93 -2.48 -10.26 -1.05
C LYS A 93 -2.82 -9.97 -2.52
N GLY A 94 -1.89 -10.10 -3.46
CA GLY A 94 -2.11 -9.89 -4.89
C GLY A 94 -2.32 -8.42 -5.30
N PHE A 95 -1.92 -7.46 -4.47
CA PHE A 95 -1.90 -6.05 -4.82
C PHE A 95 -0.73 -5.66 -5.70
N ILE A 96 0.36 -6.42 -5.60
CA ILE A 96 1.57 -6.33 -6.42
C ILE A 96 1.81 -7.70 -7.03
N ARG A 97 2.15 -7.75 -8.32
CA ARG A 97 2.57 -8.97 -9.00
C ARG A 97 4.08 -8.96 -9.17
N GLY A 98 4.74 -9.93 -8.55
CA GLY A 98 6.19 -10.05 -8.55
C GLY A 98 6.66 -11.02 -7.47
N TYR A 99 7.96 -11.01 -7.21
CA TYR A 99 8.58 -11.73 -6.10
C TYR A 99 9.72 -10.89 -5.52
N ILE A 100 10.12 -11.21 -4.28
CA ILE A 100 11.29 -10.61 -3.64
C ILE A 100 12.47 -11.55 -3.82
N SER A 101 13.56 -11.03 -4.38
CA SER A 101 14.87 -11.68 -4.37
C SER A 101 15.63 -11.15 -3.17
N HIS A 102 15.50 -11.87 -2.05
CA HIS A 102 16.06 -11.47 -0.76
C HIS A 102 17.59 -11.33 -0.80
N GLU A 103 18.30 -12.27 -1.44
CA GLU A 103 19.75 -12.21 -1.64
C GLU A 103 20.21 -10.92 -2.34
N LYS A 104 19.41 -10.43 -3.29
CA LYS A 104 19.72 -9.22 -4.08
C LYS A 104 19.05 -7.96 -3.53
N GLN A 105 18.35 -8.06 -2.41
CA GLN A 105 17.60 -6.97 -1.79
C GLN A 105 16.72 -6.20 -2.79
N MET A 106 15.98 -6.96 -3.61
CA MET A 106 15.21 -6.40 -4.72
C MET A 106 13.86 -7.08 -4.91
N VAL A 107 12.91 -6.31 -5.42
CA VAL A 107 11.59 -6.75 -5.85
C VAL A 107 11.61 -6.86 -7.38
N VAL A 108 11.34 -8.06 -7.88
CA VAL A 108 11.20 -8.33 -9.31
C VAL A 108 9.70 -8.34 -9.66
N LEU A 109 9.26 -7.28 -10.30
CA LEU A 109 7.88 -7.04 -10.69
C LEU A 109 7.54 -7.70 -12.02
N ALA A 110 6.29 -8.15 -12.17
CA ALA A 110 5.79 -8.67 -13.43
C ALA A 110 5.86 -7.59 -14.52
N MET A 111 6.26 -7.95 -15.74
CA MET A 111 6.36 -7.02 -16.88
C MET A 111 5.00 -6.42 -17.24
N ASN A 112 3.94 -7.21 -17.14
CA ASN A 112 2.57 -6.79 -17.41
C ASN A 112 1.76 -6.81 -16.13
N ASN A 113 1.01 -5.74 -15.91
CA ASN A 113 0.04 -5.63 -14.81
C ASN A 113 0.68 -5.77 -13.41
N SER A 114 1.83 -5.14 -13.16
CA SER A 114 2.56 -5.21 -11.88
C SER A 114 1.73 -4.74 -10.68
N PHE A 115 0.79 -3.80 -10.91
CA PHE A 115 -0.19 -3.33 -9.94
C PHE A 115 -1.62 -3.55 -10.47
N PRO A 116 -2.18 -4.77 -10.33
CA PRO A 116 -3.52 -5.10 -10.84
C PRO A 116 -4.60 -4.21 -10.22
N ARG A 117 -5.75 -4.09 -10.91
CA ARG A 117 -6.92 -3.45 -10.31
C ARG A 117 -7.35 -4.28 -9.11
N VAL A 118 -7.80 -3.60 -8.04
CA VAL A 118 -8.19 -4.27 -6.79
C VAL A 118 -9.32 -5.28 -7.02
N ALA A 119 -10.22 -5.00 -7.98
CA ALA A 119 -11.31 -5.88 -8.38
C ALA A 119 -10.87 -7.14 -9.14
N ASP A 120 -9.67 -7.13 -9.75
CA ASP A 120 -9.17 -8.24 -10.57
C ASP A 120 -8.38 -9.28 -9.74
N ARG A 121 -8.25 -9.06 -8.42
CA ARG A 121 -7.59 -10.01 -7.52
C ARG A 121 -8.43 -11.27 -7.36
N GLN A 122 -7.78 -12.40 -7.05
CA GLN A 122 -8.44 -13.70 -6.88
C GLN A 122 -9.52 -13.70 -5.78
N ASN A 123 -9.33 -12.91 -4.72
CA ASN A 123 -10.33 -12.72 -3.67
C ASN A 123 -10.47 -11.22 -3.32
N PRO A 124 -11.21 -10.44 -4.13
CA PRO A 124 -11.22 -8.99 -4.03
C PRO A 124 -11.96 -8.47 -2.79
N TYR A 125 -12.87 -9.28 -2.23
CA TYR A 125 -13.72 -8.95 -1.09
C TYR A 125 -13.39 -9.74 0.19
N ALA A 126 -12.35 -10.58 0.18
CA ALA A 126 -11.82 -11.11 1.44
C ALA A 126 -11.51 -9.94 2.35
N LEU A 127 -12.01 -10.01 3.59
CA LEU A 127 -11.70 -9.03 4.63
C LEU A 127 -10.17 -8.99 4.74
N VAL A 128 -9.64 -7.85 4.31
CA VAL A 128 -8.25 -7.44 4.39
C VAL A 128 -7.61 -7.75 5.74
#